data_AF-A0A8J7NX31-F1
#
_entry.id   AF-A0A8J7NX31-F1
#
_cell.length_a   1.000
_cell.length_b   1.000
_cell.length_c   1.000
_cell.angle_alpha   90.00
_cell.angle_beta   90.00
_cell.angle_gamma   90.00
#
_symmetry.space_group_name_H-M   'P 1'
#
loop_
_entity.id
_entity.type
_entity.pdbx_description
1 polymer ?
#
loop_
_entity_poly.entity_id
_entity_poly.type
_entity_poly.pdbx_seq_one_letter_code
_entity_poly.pdbx_strand_id
1 'polypeptide(L)'
;ITVHMFNGHVPESDVATFLKRFVDIQGEGKKVTDEENVWTAKWRYMARFRTSLMTAGGVLHPPSTFNIGPNRGFLVYPGQPKTCRRCGQEGHLGAECKTEICRRCGRLGHVATMCRHDLVCNLCGDEGHQYRSCPK
;
A
#
# COMPACT_ATOMS: atom_id res chain seq x y z
N ILE A 1 9.21 -9.00 1.11
CA ILE A 1 7.89 -8.42 1.47
C ILE A 1 6.81 -9.41 1.05
N THR A 2 5.85 -9.70 1.91
CA THR A 2 4.68 -10.53 1.58
C THR A 2 3.45 -9.64 1.53
N VAL A 3 2.74 -9.64 0.41
CA VAL A 3 1.53 -8.86 0.18
C VAL A 3 0.34 -9.80 0.07
N HIS A 4 -0.72 -9.57 0.85
CA HIS A 4 -1.99 -10.25 0.72
C HIS A 4 -3.03 -9.31 0.13
N MET A 5 -3.73 -9.77 -0.92
CA MET A 5 -4.89 -9.08 -1.48
C MET A 5 -6.14 -9.86 -1.12
N PHE A 6 -7.15 -9.21 -0.52
CA PHE A 6 -8.41 -9.90 -0.18
C PHE A 6 -9.21 -10.29 -1.44
N ASN A 7 -9.04 -9.52 -2.52
CA ASN A 7 -9.51 -9.91 -3.84
C ASN A 7 -8.37 -10.62 -4.60
N GLY A 8 -8.53 -11.92 -4.83
CA GLY A 8 -7.53 -12.74 -5.53
C GLY A 8 -7.38 -12.44 -7.03
N HIS A 9 -8.29 -11.67 -7.62
CA HIS A 9 -8.27 -11.27 -9.03
C HIS A 9 -7.42 -10.02 -9.31
N VAL A 10 -6.87 -9.38 -8.28
CA VAL A 10 -5.99 -8.22 -8.50
C VAL A 10 -4.74 -8.66 -9.26
N PRO A 11 -4.44 -8.06 -10.41
CA PRO A 11 -3.26 -8.40 -11.20
C PRO A 11 -1.96 -8.24 -10.40
N GLU A 12 -0.99 -9.11 -10.65
CA GLU A 12 0.34 -8.99 -10.05
C GLU A 12 1.00 -7.65 -10.42
N SER A 13 0.83 -7.21 -11.67
CA SER A 13 1.32 -5.93 -12.20
C SER A 13 0.86 -4.74 -11.36
N ASP A 14 -0.38 -4.76 -10.87
CA ASP A 14 -0.93 -3.71 -10.03
C ASP A 14 -0.27 -3.69 -8.65
N VAL A 15 -0.09 -4.88 -8.07
CA VAL A 15 0.60 -5.04 -6.78
C VAL A 15 2.05 -4.56 -6.89
N ALA A 16 2.74 -4.94 -7.96
CA ALA A 16 4.11 -4.49 -8.23
C ALA A 16 4.19 -2.98 -8.44
N THR A 17 3.26 -2.40 -9.22
CA THR A 17 3.17 -0.95 -9.46
C THR A 17 2.96 -0.18 -8.16
N PHE A 18 2.06 -0.66 -7.29
CA PHE A 18 1.86 -0.08 -5.97
C PHE A 18 3.12 -0.16 -5.11
N LEU A 19 3.77 -1.32 -5.04
CA LEU A 19 4.98 -1.51 -4.22
C LEU A 19 6.15 -0.63 -4.70
N LYS A 20 6.30 -0.42 -6.01
CA LYS A 20 7.34 0.42 -6.62
C LYS A 20 7.33 1.87 -6.15
N ARG A 21 6.26 2.32 -5.49
CA ARG A 21 6.18 3.64 -4.83
C ARG A 21 7.11 3.75 -3.61
N PHE A 22 7.40 2.63 -2.96
CA PHE A 22 8.13 2.57 -1.69
C PHE A 22 9.45 1.80 -1.79
N VAL A 23 9.49 0.78 -2.65
CA VAL A 23 10.61 -0.17 -2.73
C VAL A 23 11.05 -0.44 -4.15
N ASP A 24 12.31 -0.85 -4.32
CA ASP A 24 12.85 -1.36 -5.58
C ASP A 24 12.68 -2.88 -5.61
N ILE A 25 11.68 -3.37 -6.35
CA ILE A 25 11.40 -4.81 -6.48
C ILE A 25 12.54 -5.48 -7.27
N GLN A 26 13.00 -6.62 -6.78
CA GLN A 26 14.04 -7.45 -7.39
C GLN A 26 13.36 -8.69 -8.02
N GLY A 27 13.16 -8.66 -9.34
CA GLY A 27 12.49 -9.74 -10.08
C GLY A 27 10.96 -9.70 -9.98
N GLU A 28 10.32 -10.84 -10.26
CA GLU A 28 8.86 -10.98 -10.28
C GLU A 28 8.28 -11.43 -8.93
N GLY A 29 7.01 -11.12 -8.69
CA GLY A 29 6.26 -11.61 -7.54
C GLY A 29 6.07 -13.12 -7.58
N LYS A 30 6.46 -13.82 -6.52
CA LYS A 30 6.20 -15.27 -6.38
C LYS A 30 4.85 -15.50 -5.71
N LYS A 31 4.03 -16.37 -6.30
CA LYS A 31 2.82 -16.86 -5.65
C LYS A 31 3.18 -17.71 -4.43
N VAL A 32 2.66 -17.35 -3.25
CA VAL A 32 2.68 -18.21 -2.07
C VAL A 32 1.48 -19.15 -2.12
N THR A 33 1.76 -20.44 -2.19
CA THR A 33 0.78 -21.52 -2.05
C THR A 33 0.87 -22.15 -0.66
N ASP A 34 -0.18 -22.86 -0.26
CA ASP A 34 -0.15 -23.74 0.91
C ASP A 34 0.49 -25.10 0.58
N GLU A 35 0.44 -26.03 1.54
CA GLU A 35 0.99 -27.38 1.44
C GLU A 35 0.33 -28.21 0.33
N GLU A 36 -0.91 -27.87 -0.04
CA GLU A 36 -1.69 -28.52 -1.10
C GLU A 36 -1.54 -27.82 -2.45
N ASN A 37 -0.60 -26.88 -2.58
CA ASN A 37 -0.36 -26.03 -3.76
C ASN A 37 -1.54 -25.10 -4.12
N VAL A 38 -2.43 -24.80 -3.18
CA VAL A 38 -3.55 -23.88 -3.39
C VAL A 38 -3.11 -22.43 -3.18
N TRP A 39 -3.62 -21.54 -4.03
CA TRP A 39 -3.28 -20.11 -4.01
C TRP A 39 -3.81 -19.41 -2.75
N THR A 40 -2.90 -18.83 -1.95
CA THR A 40 -3.27 -18.18 -0.66
C THR A 40 -3.59 -16.69 -0.78
N ALA A 41 -3.77 -16.18 -2.00
CA ALA A 41 -3.90 -14.75 -2.28
C ALA A 41 -2.74 -13.89 -1.76
N LYS A 42 -1.54 -14.48 -1.60
CA LYS A 42 -0.33 -13.83 -1.09
C LYS A 42 0.80 -13.83 -2.11
N TRP A 43 1.27 -12.66 -2.47
CA TRP A 43 2.46 -12.47 -3.31
C TRP A 43 3.69 -12.24 -2.44
N ARG A 44 4.80 -12.90 -2.76
CA ARG A 44 6.10 -12.70 -2.11
C ARG A 44 7.05 -12.01 -3.07
N TYR A 45 7.55 -10.85 -2.65
CA TYR A 45 8.51 -10.05 -3.39
C TYR A 45 9.84 -9.97 -2.66
N MET A 46 10.93 -10.12 -3.41
CA MET A 46 12.24 -9.62 -2.98
C MET A 46 12.29 -8.13 -3.33
N ALA A 47 12.65 -7.28 -2.38
CA ALA A 47 12.65 -5.84 -2.61
C ALA A 47 13.68 -5.14 -1.71
N ARG A 48 14.30 -4.10 -2.25
CA ARG A 48 15.18 -3.19 -1.50
C ARG A 48 14.39 -1.94 -1.14
N PHE A 49 14.41 -1.55 0.13
CA PHE A 49 13.70 -0.36 0.58
C PHE A 49 14.45 0.90 0.14
N ARG A 50 13.72 1.90 -0.33
CA ARG A 50 14.30 3.20 -0.68
C ARG A 50 14.65 3.98 0.58
N THR A 51 15.69 4.80 0.51
CA THR A 51 16.11 5.64 1.64
C THR A 51 15.15 6.81 1.86
N SER A 52 14.93 7.15 3.12
CA SER A 52 14.10 8.28 3.56
C SER A 52 14.75 8.97 4.74
N LEU A 53 15.00 10.27 4.64
CA LEU A 53 15.49 11.05 5.78
C LEU A 53 14.39 11.38 6.79
N MET A 54 13.11 11.18 6.44
CA MET A 54 11.97 11.58 7.25
C MET A 54 11.42 10.47 8.14
N THR A 55 11.84 9.22 7.95
CA THR A 55 11.23 8.06 8.59
C THR A 55 12.19 7.42 9.59
N ALA A 56 11.69 7.03 10.76
CA ALA A 56 12.46 6.27 11.74
C ALA A 56 13.03 5.00 11.08
N GLY A 57 14.35 4.82 11.11
CA GLY A 57 15.03 3.72 10.42
C GLY A 57 15.58 4.06 9.02
N GLY A 58 15.43 5.29 8.55
CA GLY A 58 16.13 5.79 7.36
C GLY A 58 15.59 5.28 6.02
N VAL A 59 14.42 4.64 6.01
CA VAL A 59 13.84 4.02 4.81
C VAL A 59 12.36 4.36 4.62
N LEU A 60 11.90 4.36 3.36
CA LEU A 60 10.49 4.50 3.01
C LEU A 60 9.75 3.19 3.28
N HIS A 61 8.98 3.18 4.36
CA HIS A 61 8.14 2.04 4.71
C HIS A 61 6.82 2.08 3.92
N PRO A 62 6.47 1.02 3.16
CA PRO A 62 5.14 0.89 2.60
C PRO A 62 4.11 0.67 3.73
N PRO A 63 2.87 1.17 3.56
CA PRO A 63 1.84 1.08 4.59
C PRO A 63 1.44 -0.38 4.86
N SER A 64 1.17 -0.71 6.12
CA SER A 64 0.79 -2.07 6.52
C SER A 64 -0.54 -2.52 5.92
N THR A 65 -1.47 -1.59 5.75
CA THR A 65 -2.77 -1.77 5.08
C THR A 65 -2.91 -0.75 3.97
N PHE A 66 -3.45 -1.17 2.83
CA PHE A 66 -3.59 -0.29 1.66
C PHE A 66 -4.78 -0.69 0.80
N ASN A 67 -5.09 0.15 -0.19
CA ASN A 67 -6.09 -0.13 -1.22
C ASN A 67 -5.49 0.13 -2.59
N ILE A 68 -5.73 -0.80 -3.52
CA ILE A 68 -5.46 -0.65 -4.96
C ILE A 68 -6.84 -0.62 -5.65
N GLY A 69 -7.23 0.54 -6.17
CA GLY A 69 -8.61 0.76 -6.59
C GLY A 69 -9.59 0.49 -5.43
N PRO A 70 -10.62 -0.36 -5.63
CA PRO A 70 -11.54 -0.79 -4.57
C PRO A 70 -11.00 -1.96 -3.73
N ASN A 71 -9.86 -2.54 -4.11
CA ASN A 71 -9.38 -3.80 -3.54
C ASN A 71 -8.47 -3.53 -2.35
N ARG A 72 -8.88 -4.00 -1.18
CA ARG A 72 -8.09 -3.89 0.05
C ARG A 72 -6.99 -4.97 0.10
N GLY A 73 -5.84 -4.58 0.62
CA GLY A 73 -4.73 -5.48 0.89
C GLY A 73 -4.00 -5.12 2.18
N PHE A 74 -3.14 -6.04 2.62
CA PHE A 74 -2.16 -5.78 3.65
C PHE A 74 -0.81 -6.37 3.25
N LEU A 75 0.26 -5.84 3.82
CA LEU A 75 1.61 -6.34 3.59
C LEU A 75 2.37 -6.48 4.89
N VAL A 76 3.27 -7.46 4.91
CA VAL A 76 4.09 -7.81 6.07
C VAL A 76 5.54 -8.01 5.63
N TYR A 77 6.47 -7.51 6.45
CA TYR A 77 7.90 -7.73 6.30
C TYR A 77 8.62 -7.59 7.65
N PRO A 78 9.82 -8.18 7.81
CA PRO A 78 10.61 -8.02 9.03
C PRO A 78 10.98 -6.56 9.29
N GLY A 79 10.84 -6.09 10.53
CA GLY A 79 11.14 -4.70 10.90
C GLY A 79 10.06 -3.68 10.49
N GLN A 80 8.86 -4.14 10.13
CA GLN A 80 7.75 -3.24 9.81
C GLN A 80 7.31 -2.43 11.05
N PRO A 81 7.21 -1.09 10.95
CA PRO A 81 6.80 -0.25 12.08
C PRO A 81 5.33 -0.48 12.45
N LYS A 82 5.04 -0.40 13.76
CA LYS A 82 3.68 -0.54 14.30
C LYS A 82 2.90 0.75 14.06
N THR A 83 2.28 0.82 12.89
CA THR A 83 1.47 1.95 12.43
C THR A 83 -0.02 1.68 12.55
N CYS A 84 -0.79 2.74 12.72
CA CYS A 84 -2.24 2.70 12.72
C CYS A 84 -2.77 2.16 11.38
N ARG A 85 -3.58 1.10 11.42
CA ARG A 85 -4.15 0.46 10.21
C ARG A 85 -5.18 1.32 9.46
N ARG A 86 -5.57 2.46 10.02
CA ARG A 86 -6.39 3.46 9.31
C ARG A 86 -5.48 4.49 8.65
N CYS A 87 -4.79 5.32 9.43
CA CYS A 87 -4.06 6.50 8.93
C CYS A 87 -2.57 6.30 8.67
N GLY A 88 -1.98 5.17 9.03
CA GLY A 88 -0.55 4.90 8.85
C GLY A 88 0.38 5.62 9.82
N GLN A 89 -0.13 6.46 10.72
CA GLN A 89 0.67 7.14 11.74
C GLN A 89 1.01 6.21 12.92
N GLU A 90 2.10 6.49 13.61
CA GLU A 90 2.52 5.79 14.83
C GLU A 90 1.82 6.35 16.08
N GLY A 91 1.96 5.66 17.21
CA GLY A 91 1.48 6.13 18.52
C GLY A 91 0.04 5.79 18.88
N HIS A 92 -0.77 5.26 17.96
CA HIS A 92 -2.14 4.81 18.26
C HIS A 92 -2.58 3.63 17.37
N LEU A 93 -3.63 2.92 17.80
CA LEU A 93 -4.23 1.84 17.03
C LEU A 93 -5.47 2.30 16.27
N GLY A 94 -5.90 1.48 15.31
CA GLY A 94 -7.07 1.80 14.48
C GLY A 94 -8.37 2.01 15.26
N ALA A 95 -8.49 1.47 16.48
CA ALA A 95 -9.66 1.71 17.34
C ALA A 95 -9.73 3.16 17.85
N GLU A 96 -8.58 3.78 18.07
CA GLU A 96 -8.44 5.13 18.65
C GLU A 96 -8.18 6.20 17.58
N CYS A 97 -8.14 5.79 16.31
CA CYS A 97 -7.82 6.67 15.20
C CYS A 97 -8.98 7.64 14.92
N LYS A 98 -8.74 8.92 15.22
CA LYS A 98 -9.62 10.05 14.88
C LYS A 98 -9.18 10.79 13.61
N THR A 99 -8.05 10.39 13.04
CA THR A 99 -7.46 11.06 11.87
C THR A 99 -8.27 10.73 10.61
N GLU A 100 -8.79 11.77 9.97
CA GLU A 100 -9.45 11.64 8.67
C GLU A 100 -8.43 11.50 7.55
N ILE A 101 -8.72 10.63 6.57
CA ILE A 101 -7.89 10.40 5.40
C ILE A 101 -8.72 10.69 4.17
N CYS A 102 -8.24 11.61 3.36
CA CYS A 102 -8.90 11.98 2.15
C CYS A 102 -8.78 10.85 1.11
N ARG A 103 -9.92 10.26 0.71
CA ARG A 103 -9.95 9.21 -0.32
C ARG A 103 -9.58 9.72 -1.73
N ARG A 104 -9.56 11.04 -1.93
CA ARG A 104 -9.21 11.69 -3.21
C ARG A 104 -7.69 11.90 -3.34
N CYS A 105 -7.03 12.45 -2.32
CA CYS A 105 -5.60 12.80 -2.41
C CYS A 105 -4.70 11.98 -1.47
N GLY A 106 -5.27 11.12 -0.62
CA GLY A 106 -4.53 10.30 0.35
C GLY A 106 -3.96 11.05 1.56
N ARG A 107 -4.12 12.38 1.63
CA ARG A 107 -3.60 13.21 2.73
C ARG A 107 -4.49 13.14 3.96
N LEU A 108 -3.89 13.42 5.12
CA LEU A 108 -4.55 13.42 6.42
C LEU A 108 -5.24 14.77 6.70
N GLY A 109 -6.23 14.75 7.60
CA GLY A 109 -6.85 15.96 8.18
C GLY A 109 -8.07 16.51 7.45
N HIS A 110 -8.57 15.82 6.42
CA HIS A 110 -9.83 16.19 5.75
C HIS A 110 -10.47 15.01 5.01
N VAL A 111 -11.77 15.15 4.73
CA VAL A 111 -12.56 14.23 3.89
C VAL A 111 -12.54 14.63 2.41
N ALA A 112 -12.93 13.70 1.53
CA ALA A 112 -12.91 13.90 0.07
C ALA A 112 -13.79 15.06 -0.43
N THR A 113 -14.86 15.42 0.30
CA THR A 113 -15.74 16.55 -0.01
C THR A 113 -15.10 17.91 0.26
N MET A 114 -14.12 17.96 1.18
CA MET A 114 -13.37 19.18 1.55
C MET A 114 -11.98 19.22 0.88
N CYS A 115 -11.69 18.28 -0.02
CA CYS A 115 -10.38 18.19 -0.66
C CYS A 115 -10.17 19.31 -1.69
N ARG A 116 -9.08 20.06 -1.52
CA ARG A 116 -8.62 21.10 -2.46
C ARG A 116 -7.36 20.70 -3.24
N HIS A 117 -6.99 19.43 -3.16
CA HIS A 117 -5.82 18.87 -3.85
C HIS A 117 -6.26 18.04 -5.05
N ASP A 118 -5.32 17.85 -5.97
CA ASP A 118 -5.53 16.97 -7.11
C ASP A 118 -5.80 15.53 -6.67
N LEU A 119 -6.54 14.83 -7.54
CA LEU A 119 -6.82 13.42 -7.37
C LEU A 119 -5.51 12.63 -7.48
N VAL A 120 -5.18 11.83 -6.47
CA VAL A 120 -4.00 10.97 -6.46
C VAL A 120 -4.43 9.54 -6.72
N CYS A 121 -3.83 8.91 -7.72
CA CYS A 121 -4.09 7.52 -8.05
C CYS A 121 -3.57 6.60 -6.94
N ASN A 122 -4.44 5.76 -6.38
CA ASN A 122 -4.05 4.85 -5.30
C ASN A 122 -3.24 3.63 -5.76
N LEU A 123 -3.10 3.42 -7.08
CA LEU A 123 -2.22 2.41 -7.68
C LEU A 123 -0.80 2.96 -7.86
N CYS A 124 -0.58 3.92 -8.76
CA CYS A 124 0.75 4.42 -9.10
C CYS A 124 1.24 5.57 -8.23
N GLY A 125 0.33 6.32 -7.58
CA GLY A 125 0.67 7.49 -6.76
C GLY A 125 0.74 8.82 -7.52
N ASP A 126 0.54 8.82 -8.84
CA ASP A 126 0.55 10.04 -9.65
C ASP A 126 -0.77 10.82 -9.50
N GLU A 127 -0.71 12.13 -9.78
CA GLU A 127 -1.86 13.04 -9.73
C GLU A 127 -2.64 13.06 -11.05
N GLY A 128 -3.89 13.51 -11.00
CA GLY A 128 -4.74 13.80 -12.17
C GLY A 128 -5.61 12.64 -12.66
N HIS A 129 -5.52 11.43 -12.08
CA HIS A 129 -6.34 10.30 -12.51
C HIS A 129 -6.73 9.33 -11.38
N GLN A 130 -7.80 8.57 -11.61
CA GLN A 130 -8.24 7.47 -10.74
C GLN A 130 -7.67 6.14 -11.20
N TYR A 131 -7.72 5.12 -10.33
CA TYR A 131 -7.28 3.74 -10.62
C TYR A 131 -7.75 3.21 -11.98
N ARG A 132 -9.03 3.40 -12.34
CA ARG A 132 -9.61 2.90 -13.61
C ARG A 132 -9.03 3.56 -14.87
N SER A 133 -8.40 4.72 -14.70
CA SER A 133 -7.79 5.50 -15.77
C SER A 133 -6.27 5.58 -15.59
N CYS A 134 -5.69 4.65 -14.80
CA CYS A 134 -4.26 4.58 -14.59
C CYS A 134 -3.56 4.15 -15.89
N PRO A 135 -2.52 4.88 -16.34
CA PRO A 135 -1.79 4.55 -17.57
C PRO A 135 -0.75 3.44 -17.37
N LYS A 136 -0.67 2.86 -16.16
CA LYS A 136 0.26 1.80 -15.78
C LYS A 136 -0.40 0.45 -15.83
#